data_AF-A8LR98-F1
#
_entry.id   AF-A8LR98-F1
#
_cell.length_a   1.000
_cell.length_b   1.000
_cell.length_c   1.000
_cell.angle_alpha   90.00
_cell.angle_beta   90.00
_cell.angle_gamma   90.00
#
_symmetry.space_group_name_H-M   'P 1'
#
loop_
_entity.id
_entity.type
_entity.pdbx_description
1 polymer ?
#
loop_
_entity_poly.entity_id
_entity_poly.type
_entity_poly.pdbx_seq_one_letter_code
_entity_poly.pdbx_strand_id
1 'polypeptide(L)'
;MFKSLSLVLGFVLNFAPAAAFAVEPREVTWADLAPPAAAIDNPFERLTPGQMDALRLILRHETRPTPTSAPEAALRVQELRDTLAKDGVDVDALFQARLDIIAHRQAAASRVNEGVLGAPVRMAGFVLPLSFEGERATEFLLVPTVGACIHTPPPAPNQVVHVVYPEGVEVTGLFTPVWINGALVAQSSRPTVRFSDGQAPVSVSYMMTADIVDYFSD
;
A
#
# COMPACT_ATOMS: atom_id res chain seq x y z
N MET A 1 12.23 83.81 27.05
CA MET A 1 13.30 82.91 26.56
C MET A 1 13.35 81.70 27.49
N PHE A 2 13.52 80.49 26.94
CA PHE A 2 13.52 79.14 27.59
C PHE A 2 12.27 78.26 27.40
N LYS A 3 12.22 77.70 26.17
CA LYS A 3 12.03 76.30 25.74
C LYS A 3 11.06 75.38 26.51
N SER A 4 9.98 75.03 25.81
CA SER A 4 9.10 73.88 26.05
C SER A 4 9.87 72.56 25.85
N LEU A 5 9.84 71.68 26.85
CA LEU A 5 10.43 70.34 26.80
C LEU A 5 9.32 69.32 26.53
N SER A 6 9.17 68.90 25.26
CA SER A 6 8.24 67.84 24.89
C SER A 6 8.83 66.47 25.26
N LEU A 7 8.20 65.79 26.22
CA LEU A 7 8.51 64.41 26.59
C LEU A 7 7.88 63.47 25.55
N VAL A 8 8.69 62.89 24.67
CA VAL A 8 8.25 61.84 23.74
C VAL A 8 8.26 60.52 24.51
N LEU A 9 7.07 60.00 24.81
CA LEU A 9 6.88 58.69 25.43
C LEU A 9 7.08 57.61 24.35
N GLY A 10 8.27 56.99 24.32
CA GLY A 10 8.56 55.87 23.43
C GLY A 10 7.76 54.63 23.85
N PHE A 11 6.78 54.24 23.05
CA PHE A 11 6.05 52.99 23.21
C PHE A 11 6.91 51.84 22.68
N VAL A 12 7.62 51.15 23.58
CA VAL A 12 8.36 49.93 23.22
C VAL A 12 7.33 48.80 23.08
N LEU A 13 6.99 48.44 21.84
CA LEU A 13 6.16 47.28 21.54
C LEU A 13 7.00 46.02 21.82
N ASN A 14 6.83 45.42 23.01
CA ASN A 14 7.36 44.10 23.30
C ASN A 14 6.64 43.07 22.43
N PHE A 15 7.23 42.71 21.29
CA PHE A 15 6.86 41.50 20.57
C PHE A 15 7.31 40.31 21.42
N ALA A 16 6.38 39.73 22.19
CA ALA A 16 6.61 38.42 22.76
C ALA A 16 6.80 37.42 21.60
N PRO A 17 7.88 36.63 21.56
CA PRO A 17 8.03 35.61 20.54
C PRO A 17 6.87 34.63 20.68
N ALA A 18 6.09 34.47 19.62
CA ALA A 18 5.12 33.39 19.55
C ALA A 18 5.93 32.08 19.66
N ALA A 19 5.72 31.34 20.75
CA ALA A 19 6.27 30.00 20.87
C ALA A 19 5.69 29.18 19.71
N ALA A 20 6.53 28.86 18.73
CA ALA A 20 6.20 27.87 17.72
C ALA A 20 6.11 26.53 18.46
N PHE A 21 4.89 26.08 18.73
CA PHE A 21 4.67 24.72 19.21
C PHE A 21 5.11 23.79 18.06
N ALA A 22 6.22 23.09 18.24
CA ALA A 22 6.56 21.98 17.38
C ALA A 22 5.42 20.95 17.51
N VAL A 23 4.73 20.68 16.41
CA VAL A 23 3.71 19.64 16.38
C VAL A 23 4.46 18.30 16.43
N GLU A 24 4.37 17.63 17.57
CA GLU A 24 4.91 16.28 17.73
C GLU A 24 4.35 15.37 16.62
N PRO A 25 5.19 14.63 15.89
CA PRO A 25 4.73 13.74 14.83
C PRO A 25 3.71 12.75 15.36
N ARG A 26 2.57 12.64 14.67
CA ARG A 26 1.56 11.64 15.04
C ARG A 26 2.08 10.26 14.68
N GLU A 27 2.05 9.32 15.62
CA GLU A 27 2.37 7.94 15.31
C GLU A 27 1.29 7.35 14.38
N VAL A 28 1.75 6.73 13.28
CA VAL A 28 0.93 6.05 12.28
C VAL A 28 1.43 4.62 12.15
N THR A 29 0.49 3.69 12.24
CA THR A 29 0.75 2.27 12.04
C THR A 29 0.34 1.82 10.63
N TRP A 30 0.79 0.64 10.23
CA TRP A 30 0.39 0.04 8.95
C TRP A 30 -1.12 -0.14 8.81
N ALA A 31 -1.84 -0.37 9.92
CA ALA A 31 -3.28 -0.49 9.94
C ALA A 31 -4.00 0.83 9.62
N ASP A 32 -3.36 1.97 9.89
CA ASP A 32 -3.90 3.30 9.61
C ASP A 32 -3.76 3.70 8.14
N LEU A 33 -2.91 3.03 7.36
CA LEU A 33 -2.66 3.37 5.95
C LEU A 33 -3.79 2.90 5.02
N ALA A 34 -4.54 1.88 5.40
CA ALA A 34 -5.68 1.43 4.64
C ALA A 34 -6.97 1.99 5.26
N PRO A 35 -7.88 2.58 4.46
CA PRO A 35 -9.21 2.87 4.97
C PRO A 35 -9.94 1.57 5.33
N PRO A 36 -10.98 1.63 6.19
CA PRO A 36 -11.74 0.46 6.58
C PRO A 36 -12.23 -0.33 5.36
N ALA A 37 -12.02 -1.65 5.40
CA ALA A 37 -12.46 -2.53 4.32
C ALA A 37 -13.99 -2.49 4.20
N ALA A 38 -14.48 -2.28 2.98
CA ALA A 38 -15.90 -2.42 2.71
C ALA A 38 -16.28 -3.91 2.73
N ALA A 39 -17.41 -4.23 3.37
CA ALA A 39 -17.97 -5.57 3.29
C ALA A 39 -18.40 -5.88 1.84
N ILE A 40 -18.03 -7.07 1.35
CA ILE A 40 -18.41 -7.56 0.02
C ILE A 40 -19.22 -8.84 0.23
N ASP A 41 -20.43 -8.93 -0.34
CA ASP A 41 -21.13 -10.21 -0.40
C ASP A 41 -20.35 -11.15 -1.31
N ASN A 42 -19.91 -12.28 -0.75
CA ASN A 42 -19.09 -13.25 -1.45
C ASN A 42 -19.93 -14.50 -1.74
N PRO A 43 -20.60 -14.60 -2.90
CA PRO A 43 -21.51 -15.70 -3.18
C PRO A 43 -20.82 -17.06 -3.23
N PHE A 44 -19.48 -17.09 -3.38
CA PHE A 44 -18.66 -18.29 -3.40
C PHE A 44 -18.60 -19.01 -2.04
N GLU A 45 -18.86 -18.33 -0.93
CA GLU A 45 -18.86 -18.92 0.43
C GLU A 45 -20.05 -19.85 0.66
N ARG A 46 -21.10 -19.72 -0.15
CA ARG A 46 -22.32 -20.55 -0.08
C ARG A 46 -22.22 -21.82 -0.93
N LEU A 47 -21.17 -21.98 -1.72
CA LEU A 47 -21.02 -23.10 -2.64
C LEU A 47 -20.43 -24.34 -1.96
N THR A 48 -20.90 -25.51 -2.39
CA THR A 48 -20.28 -26.78 -1.99
C THR A 48 -18.92 -26.97 -2.69
N PRO A 49 -18.03 -27.82 -2.15
CA PRO A 49 -16.77 -28.14 -2.81
C PRO A 49 -16.94 -28.66 -4.24
N GLY A 50 -17.95 -29.52 -4.48
CA GLY A 50 -18.24 -30.05 -5.82
C GLY A 50 -18.71 -28.99 -6.81
N GLN A 51 -19.53 -28.04 -6.35
CA GLN A 51 -19.94 -26.89 -7.17
C GLN A 51 -18.73 -26.00 -7.52
N MET A 52 -17.84 -25.77 -6.55
CA MET A 52 -16.61 -25.01 -6.78
C MET A 52 -15.68 -25.69 -7.79
N ASP A 53 -15.54 -27.01 -7.72
CA ASP A 53 -14.73 -27.78 -8.67
C ASP A 53 -15.32 -27.75 -10.08
N ALA A 54 -16.64 -27.86 -10.22
CA ALA A 54 -17.32 -27.69 -11.48
C ALA A 54 -17.05 -26.30 -12.10
N LEU A 55 -17.17 -25.22 -11.31
CA LEU A 55 -16.86 -23.86 -11.78
C LEU A 55 -15.41 -23.70 -12.23
N ARG A 56 -14.44 -24.32 -11.54
CA ARG A 56 -13.02 -24.30 -11.95
C ARG A 56 -12.80 -24.97 -13.30
N LEU A 57 -13.49 -26.09 -13.54
CA LEU A 57 -13.41 -26.82 -14.81
C LEU A 57 -14.02 -26.02 -15.96
N ILE A 58 -15.20 -25.44 -15.75
CA ILE A 58 -15.86 -24.56 -16.72
C ILE A 58 -14.94 -23.38 -17.06
N LEU A 59 -14.46 -22.65 -16.04
CA LEU A 59 -13.60 -21.48 -16.23
C LEU A 59 -12.31 -21.83 -16.99
N ARG A 60 -11.69 -22.98 -16.67
CA ARG A 60 -10.47 -23.42 -17.37
C ARG A 60 -10.74 -23.63 -18.86
N HIS A 61 -11.84 -24.28 -19.21
CA HIS A 61 -12.18 -24.55 -20.61
C HIS A 61 -12.45 -23.24 -21.38
N GLU A 62 -13.21 -22.32 -20.78
CA GLU A 62 -13.58 -21.05 -21.41
C GLU A 62 -12.37 -20.11 -21.58
N THR A 63 -11.41 -20.14 -20.65
CA THR A 63 -10.22 -19.28 -20.70
C THR A 63 -9.04 -19.87 -21.48
N ARG A 64 -9.00 -21.20 -21.65
CA ARG A 64 -7.93 -21.93 -22.34
C ARG A 64 -8.49 -23.13 -23.11
N PRO A 65 -9.14 -22.89 -24.27
CA PRO A 65 -9.64 -23.99 -25.10
C PRO A 65 -8.46 -24.74 -25.74
N THR A 66 -8.34 -26.05 -25.49
CA THR A 66 -7.37 -26.93 -26.16
C THR A 66 -7.98 -27.57 -27.42
N PRO A 67 -7.30 -27.55 -28.59
CA PRO A 67 -7.88 -28.01 -29.86
C PRO A 67 -8.20 -29.51 -29.94
N THR A 68 -7.36 -30.37 -29.33
CA THR A 68 -7.39 -31.83 -29.55
C THR A 68 -8.55 -32.55 -28.84
N SER A 69 -9.25 -31.88 -27.92
CA SER A 69 -10.40 -32.43 -27.18
C SER A 69 -11.63 -31.50 -27.15
N ALA A 70 -11.66 -30.50 -28.02
CA ALA A 70 -12.63 -29.40 -27.94
C ALA A 70 -14.11 -29.85 -27.95
N PRO A 71 -14.57 -30.81 -28.79
CA PRO A 71 -15.98 -31.23 -28.79
C PRO A 71 -16.40 -32.00 -27.53
N GLU A 72 -15.58 -32.95 -27.07
CA GLU A 72 -15.85 -33.73 -25.85
C GLU A 72 -15.77 -32.85 -24.60
N ALA A 73 -14.81 -31.93 -24.55
CA ALA A 73 -14.68 -30.98 -23.45
C ALA A 73 -15.85 -30.00 -23.40
N ALA A 74 -16.35 -29.54 -24.56
CA ALA A 74 -17.53 -28.67 -24.63
C ALA A 74 -18.80 -29.37 -24.12
N LEU A 75 -19.03 -30.62 -24.50
CA LEU A 75 -20.15 -31.42 -23.98
C LEU A 75 -20.07 -31.57 -22.46
N ARG A 76 -18.89 -31.90 -21.93
CA ARG A 76 -18.67 -32.04 -20.48
C ARG A 76 -18.91 -30.72 -19.73
N VAL A 77 -18.51 -29.58 -20.32
CA VAL A 77 -18.79 -28.26 -19.74
C VAL A 77 -20.29 -27.96 -19.73
N GLN A 78 -21.01 -28.33 -20.79
CA GLN A 78 -22.46 -28.17 -20.84
C GLN A 78 -23.15 -29.00 -19.75
N GLU A 79 -22.76 -30.27 -19.57
CA GLU A 79 -23.28 -31.14 -18.50
C GLU A 79 -23.04 -30.56 -17.10
N LEU A 80 -21.85 -29.96 -16.86
CA LEU A 80 -21.54 -29.29 -15.60
C LEU A 80 -22.42 -28.05 -15.39
N ARG A 81 -22.60 -27.22 -16.43
CA ARG A 81 -23.50 -26.05 -16.37
C ARG A 81 -24.94 -26.46 -16.09
N ASP A 82 -25.44 -27.51 -16.73
CA ASP A 82 -26.80 -28.04 -16.50
C ASP A 82 -26.98 -28.59 -15.08
N THR A 83 -25.96 -29.26 -14.54
CA THR A 83 -25.97 -29.76 -13.16
C THR A 83 -26.00 -28.61 -12.16
N LEU A 84 -25.15 -27.61 -12.35
CA LEU A 84 -25.12 -26.40 -11.51
C LEU A 84 -26.46 -25.65 -11.57
N ALA A 85 -27.05 -25.50 -12.75
CA ALA A 85 -28.34 -24.84 -12.93
C ALA A 85 -29.48 -25.56 -12.18
N LYS A 86 -29.49 -26.91 -12.17
CA LYS A 86 -30.46 -27.70 -11.39
C LYS A 86 -30.33 -27.49 -9.89
N ASP A 87 -29.13 -27.21 -9.42
CA ASP A 87 -28.84 -26.88 -8.02
C ASP A 87 -29.10 -25.38 -7.70
N GLY A 88 -29.63 -24.61 -8.66
CA GLY A 88 -29.89 -23.17 -8.49
C GLY A 88 -28.62 -22.31 -8.56
N VAL A 89 -27.52 -22.84 -9.09
CA VAL A 89 -26.25 -22.12 -9.24
C VAL A 89 -26.18 -21.48 -10.63
N ASP A 90 -26.24 -20.15 -10.66
CA ASP A 90 -26.01 -19.36 -11.87
C ASP A 90 -24.51 -19.14 -12.12
N VAL A 91 -23.97 -19.85 -13.10
CA VAL A 91 -22.54 -19.85 -13.44
C VAL A 91 -22.08 -18.48 -13.94
N ASP A 92 -22.86 -17.84 -14.79
CA ASP A 92 -22.45 -16.58 -15.42
C ASP A 92 -22.53 -15.43 -14.40
N ALA A 93 -23.55 -15.42 -13.56
CA ALA A 93 -23.63 -14.49 -12.43
C ALA A 93 -22.46 -14.67 -11.45
N LEU A 94 -22.04 -15.91 -11.16
CA LEU A 94 -20.87 -16.16 -10.32
C LEU A 94 -19.58 -15.68 -10.99
N PHE A 95 -19.39 -15.92 -12.27
CA PHE A 95 -18.21 -15.42 -12.97
C PHE A 95 -18.17 -13.89 -13.03
N GLN A 96 -19.31 -13.22 -13.19
CA GLN A 96 -19.38 -11.77 -13.04
C GLN A 96 -19.05 -11.32 -11.62
N ALA A 97 -19.63 -11.97 -10.60
CA ALA A 97 -19.32 -11.67 -9.20
C ALA A 97 -17.82 -11.84 -8.88
N ARG A 98 -17.15 -12.83 -9.48
CA ARG A 98 -15.69 -13.00 -9.38
C ARG A 98 -14.95 -11.78 -9.91
N LEU A 99 -15.34 -11.25 -11.07
CA LEU A 99 -14.70 -10.07 -11.65
C LEU A 99 -14.94 -8.83 -10.78
N ASP A 100 -16.15 -8.65 -10.27
CA ASP A 100 -16.51 -7.53 -9.40
C ASP A 100 -15.73 -7.58 -8.08
N ILE A 101 -15.61 -8.77 -7.47
CA ILE A 101 -14.80 -8.98 -6.26
C ILE A 101 -13.32 -8.68 -6.54
N ILE A 102 -12.78 -9.12 -7.67
CA ILE A 102 -11.39 -8.83 -8.07
C ILE A 102 -11.17 -7.32 -8.20
N ALA A 103 -12.04 -6.64 -8.95
CA ALA A 103 -11.95 -5.20 -9.18
C ALA A 103 -12.06 -4.42 -7.86
N HIS A 104 -13.00 -4.80 -7.00
CA HIS A 104 -13.15 -4.20 -5.68
C HIS A 104 -11.89 -4.38 -4.83
N ARG A 105 -11.33 -5.60 -4.75
CA ARG A 105 -10.11 -5.89 -3.98
C ARG A 105 -8.90 -5.11 -4.53
N GLN A 106 -8.76 -5.01 -5.85
CA GLN A 106 -7.71 -4.22 -6.49
C GLN A 106 -7.83 -2.73 -6.16
N ALA A 107 -9.05 -2.18 -6.22
CA ALA A 107 -9.31 -0.79 -5.85
C ALA A 107 -9.02 -0.54 -4.36
N ALA A 108 -9.42 -1.45 -3.48
CA ALA A 108 -9.15 -1.35 -2.05
C ALA A 108 -7.65 -1.40 -1.73
N ALA A 109 -6.88 -2.26 -2.42
CA ALA A 109 -5.44 -2.42 -2.21
C ALA A 109 -4.61 -1.16 -2.56
N SER A 110 -5.14 -0.27 -3.40
CA SER A 110 -4.45 0.97 -3.79
C SER A 110 -5.07 2.23 -3.16
N ARG A 111 -6.08 2.07 -2.31
CA ARG A 111 -6.79 3.19 -1.70
C ARG A 111 -5.99 3.72 -0.51
N VAL A 112 -5.78 5.03 -0.50
CA VAL A 112 -5.14 5.75 0.60
C VAL A 112 -6.15 6.17 1.67
N ASN A 113 -5.69 6.33 2.90
CA ASN A 113 -6.40 6.97 3.99
C ASN A 113 -6.04 8.46 4.00
N GLU A 114 -6.97 9.31 3.57
CA GLU A 114 -6.78 10.77 3.54
C GLU A 114 -6.42 11.36 4.93
N GLY A 115 -6.84 10.70 6.03
CA GLY A 115 -6.56 11.15 7.39
C GLY A 115 -5.11 11.05 7.84
N VAL A 116 -4.23 10.41 7.05
CA VAL A 116 -2.79 10.30 7.35
C VAL A 116 -1.91 11.20 6.47
N LEU A 117 -2.51 11.94 5.53
CA LEU A 117 -1.77 12.72 4.55
C LEU A 117 -1.40 14.11 5.07
N GLY A 118 -0.25 14.63 4.61
CA GLY A 118 0.16 16.03 4.74
C GLY A 118 0.59 16.49 6.14
N ALA A 119 0.13 15.84 7.21
CA ALA A 119 0.58 16.10 8.58
C ALA A 119 1.91 15.39 8.88
N PRO A 120 2.75 15.91 9.79
CA PRO A 120 3.92 15.18 10.29
C PRO A 120 3.50 13.88 10.97
N VAL A 121 4.05 12.76 10.49
CA VAL A 121 3.80 11.43 11.05
C VAL A 121 5.12 10.72 11.36
N ARG A 122 5.04 9.75 12.28
CA ARG A 122 6.13 8.82 12.60
C ARG A 122 5.66 7.39 12.36
N MET A 123 6.44 6.60 11.63
CA MET A 123 6.09 5.23 11.24
C MET A 123 7.28 4.29 11.36
N ALA A 124 7.05 3.12 11.94
CA ALA A 124 8.03 2.04 11.98
C ALA A 124 7.93 1.14 10.75
N GLY A 125 9.06 0.63 10.28
CA GLY A 125 9.10 -0.42 9.27
C GLY A 125 10.51 -0.89 8.96
N PHE A 126 10.64 -1.59 7.86
CA PHE A 126 11.90 -2.16 7.40
C PHE A 126 12.33 -1.54 6.08
N VAL A 127 13.62 -1.23 5.96
CA VAL A 127 14.21 -0.63 4.76
C VAL A 127 14.47 -1.69 3.69
N LEU A 128 13.88 -1.48 2.51
CA LEU A 128 14.18 -2.22 1.29
C LEU A 128 14.80 -1.26 0.26
N PRO A 129 16.15 -1.25 0.12
CA PRO A 129 16.83 -0.23 -0.68
C PRO A 129 16.47 -0.24 -2.16
N LEU A 130 16.38 0.96 -2.76
CA LEU A 130 16.18 1.18 -4.20
C LEU A 130 17.41 1.85 -4.83
N SER A 131 17.95 2.89 -4.17
CA SER A 131 19.13 3.65 -4.62
C SER A 131 20.07 3.92 -3.44
N PHE A 132 21.36 4.06 -3.75
CA PHE A 132 22.43 4.30 -2.78
C PHE A 132 23.27 5.52 -3.16
N GLU A 133 23.73 6.24 -2.14
CA GLU A 133 24.85 7.18 -2.25
C GLU A 133 25.98 6.70 -1.31
N GLY A 134 27.09 6.26 -1.91
CA GLY A 134 28.11 5.51 -1.17
C GLY A 134 27.53 4.21 -0.60
N GLU A 135 27.63 4.04 0.72
CA GLU A 135 27.10 2.88 1.45
C GLU A 135 25.71 3.13 2.06
N ARG A 136 25.15 4.32 1.88
CA ARG A 136 23.86 4.72 2.47
C ARG A 136 22.73 4.62 1.46
N ALA A 137 21.61 4.03 1.86
CA ALA A 137 20.40 3.97 1.04
C ALA A 137 19.67 5.32 1.11
N THR A 138 19.62 6.06 -0.01
CA THR A 138 18.97 7.39 -0.10
C THR A 138 17.56 7.33 -0.65
N GLU A 139 17.19 6.21 -1.26
CA GLU A 139 15.85 5.90 -1.73
C GLU A 139 15.54 4.45 -1.39
N PHE A 140 14.38 4.19 -0.80
CA PHE A 140 13.99 2.85 -0.37
C PHE A 140 12.48 2.70 -0.30
N LEU A 141 12.02 1.45 -0.24
CA LEU A 141 10.67 1.11 0.18
C LEU A 141 10.71 0.83 1.68
N LEU A 142 9.84 1.50 2.44
CA LEU A 142 9.50 1.06 3.79
C LEU A 142 8.40 -0.01 3.69
N VAL A 143 8.61 -1.14 4.36
CA VAL A 143 7.69 -2.29 4.35
C VAL A 143 7.35 -2.76 5.77
N PRO A 144 6.20 -3.41 6.00
CA PRO A 144 5.73 -3.78 7.34
C PRO A 144 6.48 -4.94 7.98
N THR A 145 7.08 -5.82 7.18
CA THR A 145 7.70 -7.06 7.66
C THR A 145 8.98 -7.40 6.90
N VAL A 146 9.89 -8.09 7.58
CA VAL A 146 11.07 -8.70 6.97
C VAL A 146 10.64 -9.70 5.89
N GLY A 147 11.36 -9.72 4.77
CA GLY A 147 11.08 -10.64 3.65
C GLY A 147 9.93 -10.19 2.73
N ALA A 148 9.28 -9.06 3.02
CA ALA A 148 8.33 -8.46 2.11
C ALA A 148 8.97 -8.24 0.73
N CYS A 149 8.19 -8.49 -0.33
CA CYS A 149 8.60 -8.38 -1.73
C CYS A 149 9.63 -9.42 -2.23
N ILE A 150 10.16 -10.31 -1.40
CA ILE A 150 11.13 -11.36 -1.83
C ILE A 150 10.43 -12.62 -2.34
N HIS A 151 9.23 -12.92 -1.83
CA HIS A 151 8.44 -14.09 -2.21
C HIS A 151 6.95 -13.71 -2.19
N THR A 152 6.20 -14.23 -3.16
CA THR A 152 4.89 -13.69 -3.57
C THR A 152 3.75 -13.95 -2.57
N PRO A 153 2.67 -13.13 -2.62
CA PRO A 153 2.55 -11.84 -3.34
C PRO A 153 3.20 -10.69 -2.57
N PRO A 154 3.65 -9.62 -3.25
CA PRO A 154 4.06 -8.38 -2.58
C PRO A 154 2.91 -7.79 -1.76
N PRO A 155 3.21 -6.97 -0.72
CA PRO A 155 2.17 -6.25 0.02
C PRO A 155 1.28 -5.40 -0.91
N ALA A 156 0.08 -5.08 -0.44
CA ALA A 156 -0.80 -4.17 -1.15
C ALA A 156 -0.11 -2.80 -1.39
N PRO A 157 -0.41 -2.08 -2.47
CA PRO A 157 0.21 -0.77 -2.74
C PRO A 157 0.07 0.26 -1.61
N ASN A 158 -1.03 0.21 -0.86
CA ASN A 158 -1.24 1.05 0.34
C ASN A 158 -0.60 0.48 1.62
N GLN A 159 0.23 -0.55 1.50
CA GLN A 159 1.01 -1.20 2.58
C GLN A 159 2.52 -1.20 2.24
N VAL A 160 2.93 -0.26 1.41
CA VAL A 160 4.32 0.06 1.08
C VAL A 160 4.43 1.57 1.04
N VAL A 161 5.54 2.14 1.53
CA VAL A 161 5.82 3.57 1.41
C VAL A 161 7.10 3.75 0.61
N HIS A 162 7.06 4.55 -0.45
CA HIS A 162 8.26 4.95 -1.19
C HIS A 162 8.91 6.14 -0.48
N VAL A 163 10.11 5.94 0.04
CA VAL A 163 10.81 6.93 0.85
C VAL A 163 12.02 7.46 0.11
N VAL A 164 12.18 8.78 0.12
CA VAL A 164 13.41 9.49 -0.27
C VAL A 164 13.98 10.14 0.98
N TYR A 165 15.26 9.91 1.25
CA TYR A 165 15.98 10.49 2.38
C TYR A 165 17.42 10.82 1.97
N PRO A 166 17.73 12.08 1.62
CA PRO A 166 19.03 12.46 1.08
C PRO A 166 20.22 12.20 2.02
N GLU A 167 20.02 12.27 3.34
CA GLU A 167 21.08 11.97 4.31
C GLU A 167 21.44 10.47 4.34
N GLY A 168 20.52 9.63 3.86
CA GLY A 168 20.69 8.21 3.65
C GLY A 168 20.68 7.38 4.93
N VAL A 169 20.26 6.12 4.79
CA VAL A 169 20.24 5.14 5.88
C VAL A 169 21.42 4.19 5.73
N GLU A 170 22.20 4.01 6.79
CA GLU A 170 23.19 2.93 6.88
C GLU A 170 22.43 1.61 6.98
N VAL A 171 22.58 0.78 5.94
CA VAL A 171 21.94 -0.54 5.91
C VAL A 171 22.98 -1.60 6.23
N THR A 172 22.79 -2.26 7.38
CA THR A 172 23.62 -3.41 7.79
C THR A 172 23.20 -4.72 7.09
N GLY A 173 22.11 -4.68 6.32
CA GLY A 173 21.54 -5.78 5.53
C GLY A 173 20.20 -5.37 4.90
N LEU A 174 19.56 -6.29 4.19
CA LEU A 174 18.16 -6.08 3.77
C LEU A 174 17.26 -6.04 5.02
N PHE A 175 16.26 -5.16 5.01
CA PHE A 175 15.28 -4.99 6.11
C PHE A 175 15.90 -4.46 7.41
N THR A 176 16.73 -3.41 7.34
CA THR A 176 17.10 -2.64 8.53
C THR A 176 15.84 -2.02 9.15
N PRO A 177 15.52 -2.27 10.44
CA PRO A 177 14.36 -1.69 11.11
C PRO A 177 14.61 -0.21 11.41
N VAL A 178 13.66 0.65 11.05
CA VAL A 178 13.76 2.09 11.24
C VAL A 178 12.42 2.71 11.63
N TRP A 179 12.49 3.84 12.33
CA TRP A 179 11.41 4.82 12.38
C TRP A 179 11.68 5.91 11.35
N ILE A 180 10.69 6.21 10.50
CA ILE A 180 10.75 7.38 9.62
C ILE A 180 9.80 8.46 10.14
N ASN A 181 10.23 9.71 10.03
CA ASN A 181 9.42 10.88 10.31
C ASN A 181 9.29 11.71 9.03
N GLY A 182 8.09 12.20 8.75
CA GLY A 182 7.82 13.08 7.61
C GLY A 182 6.34 13.17 7.30
N ALA A 183 5.98 13.87 6.22
CA ALA A 183 4.61 13.93 5.74
C ALA A 183 4.36 12.86 4.67
N LEU A 184 3.32 12.04 4.85
CA LEU A 184 2.86 11.12 3.82
C LEU A 184 2.11 11.90 2.72
N VAL A 185 2.38 11.54 1.47
CA VAL A 185 1.62 12.02 0.31
C VAL A 185 1.02 10.84 -0.45
N ALA A 186 -0.18 11.04 -0.98
CA ALA A 186 -0.81 10.09 -1.89
C ALA A 186 -0.17 10.22 -3.27
N GLN A 187 0.72 9.29 -3.61
CA GLN A 187 1.41 9.28 -4.88
C GLN A 187 1.60 7.84 -5.35
N SER A 188 1.02 7.55 -6.51
CA SER A 188 1.19 6.24 -7.16
C SER A 188 2.53 6.18 -7.85
N SER A 189 3.34 5.17 -7.51
CA SER A 189 4.61 4.87 -8.19
C SER A 189 4.79 3.36 -8.38
N ARG A 190 5.73 2.98 -9.25
CA ARG A 190 6.10 1.57 -9.51
C ARG A 190 7.62 1.40 -9.54
N PRO A 191 8.34 1.65 -8.43
CA PRO A 191 9.76 1.41 -8.37
C PRO A 191 10.09 -0.07 -8.61
N THR A 192 11.23 -0.29 -9.25
CA THR A 192 11.75 -1.65 -9.51
C THR A 192 12.68 -2.03 -8.38
N VAL A 193 12.29 -3.03 -7.60
CA VAL A 193 13.18 -3.63 -6.60
C VAL A 193 14.11 -4.62 -7.28
N ARG A 194 15.39 -4.59 -6.90
CA ARG A 194 16.42 -5.50 -7.41
C ARG A 194 16.86 -6.46 -6.33
N PHE A 195 16.80 -7.75 -6.65
CA PHE A 195 17.20 -8.86 -5.78
C PHE A 195 18.35 -9.64 -6.43
N SER A 196 18.90 -10.61 -5.70
CA SER A 196 19.96 -11.48 -6.22
C SER A 196 19.50 -12.39 -7.37
N ASP A 197 18.21 -12.72 -7.43
CA ASP A 197 17.60 -13.66 -8.38
C ASP A 197 16.77 -12.98 -9.48
N GLY A 198 16.67 -11.65 -9.47
CA GLY A 198 15.92 -10.91 -10.47
C GLY A 198 15.52 -9.51 -10.04
N GLN A 199 14.56 -8.94 -10.77
CA GLN A 199 13.99 -7.62 -10.47
C GLN A 199 12.49 -7.67 -10.66
N ALA A 200 11.76 -6.96 -9.80
CA ALA A 200 10.30 -6.91 -9.88
C ALA A 200 9.80 -5.48 -9.59
N PRO A 201 8.81 -4.98 -10.37
CA PRO A 201 8.15 -3.73 -10.04
C PRO A 201 7.23 -3.91 -8.82
N VAL A 202 7.29 -2.98 -7.88
CA VAL A 202 6.40 -2.93 -6.72
C VAL A 202 5.50 -1.72 -6.87
N SER A 203 4.18 -1.93 -6.85
CA SER A 203 3.23 -0.81 -6.90
C SER A 203 3.09 -0.21 -5.50
N VAL A 204 3.09 1.12 -5.43
CA VAL A 204 3.06 1.87 -4.17
C VAL A 204 2.03 3.00 -4.30
N SER A 205 1.30 3.30 -3.22
CA SER A 205 0.30 4.39 -3.16
C SER A 205 0.71 5.56 -2.26
N TYR A 206 1.75 5.39 -1.44
CA TYR A 206 2.28 6.41 -0.55
C TYR A 206 3.72 6.75 -0.88
N MET A 207 4.05 8.04 -0.81
CA MET A 207 5.42 8.52 -0.84
C MET A 207 5.71 9.38 0.40
N MET A 208 6.96 9.42 0.83
CA MET A 208 7.46 10.32 1.86
C MET A 208 8.85 10.83 1.46
N THR A 209 9.08 12.14 1.59
CA THR A 209 10.44 12.66 1.78
C THR A 209 10.65 12.71 3.27
N ALA A 210 11.53 11.87 3.81
CA ALA A 210 11.72 11.77 5.25
C ALA A 210 12.53 12.96 5.77
N ASP A 211 12.10 13.51 6.90
CA ASP A 211 12.83 14.55 7.62
C ASP A 211 13.89 13.93 8.54
N ILE A 212 13.54 12.81 9.19
CA ILE A 212 14.39 12.11 10.17
C ILE A 212 14.18 10.61 10.02
N VAL A 213 15.26 9.83 10.06
CA VAL A 213 15.22 8.36 10.19
C VAL A 213 15.97 7.93 11.44
N ASP A 214 15.25 7.32 12.40
CA ASP A 214 15.85 6.74 13.61
C ASP A 214 16.02 5.22 13.45
N TYR A 215 17.14 4.68 13.93
CA TYR A 215 17.33 3.24 14.02
C TYR A 215 16.66 2.71 15.29
N PHE A 216 16.13 1.49 15.23
CA PHE A 216 15.76 0.79 16.45
C PHE A 216 17.03 0.53 17.27
N SER A 217 17.01 0.96 18.53
CA SER A 217 18.05 0.62 19.50
C SER A 217 17.73 -0.74 20.12
N ASP A 218 18.74 -1.60 20.25
CA ASP A 218 18.65 -2.85 21.03
C ASP A 218 18.52 -2.57 22.53
#